data_AF-A0A8H7FCU5-F1
#
_entry.id   AF-A0A8H7FCU5-F1
#
_cell.length_a   1.000
_cell.length_b   1.000
_cell.length_c   1.000
_cell.angle_alpha   90.00
_cell.angle_beta   90.00
_cell.angle_gamma   90.00
#
_symmetry.space_group_name_H-M   'P 1'
#
loop_
_entity.id
_entity.type
_entity.pdbx_description
1 polymer ?
#
loop_
_entity_poly.entity_id
_entity_poly.type
_entity_poly.pdbx_seq_one_letter_code
_entity_poly.pdbx_strand_id
1 'polypeptide(L)'
;MELLVAVFEQCTRPDINKSSIHWLIRCQETDVVKSSLELFTHIDLVGLSDLSLLRSRKQPLYAPHILAFHVALAGVSSAAERFASEGVLAAYSSNSISSAISAGLIDVALPELPGERSPAHRAYCSMLAIVSGVLSALGRQNHFFDAEASGFVQLYGDQITRALSWTIGESITFPLLEEIEQVVNLFYSIAANTPSAHNIDPGVSKVLRVFSNHALSLLQQVNYALTHPNHLASLFEPVTAGERAQMEKEPRESPGSSVSS
;
A
#
# COMPACT_ATOMS: atom_id res chain seq x y z
N MET A 1 -19.73 -5.85 -9.46
CA MET A 1 -19.06 -5.30 -8.27
C MET A 1 -18.32 -4.02 -8.62
N GLU A 2 -17.44 -4.02 -9.63
CA GLU A 2 -16.72 -2.83 -10.13
C GLU A 2 -17.57 -1.55 -10.22
N LEU A 3 -18.67 -1.57 -10.98
CA LEU A 3 -19.55 -0.40 -11.14
C LEU A 3 -20.15 0.07 -9.82
N LEU A 4 -20.52 -0.84 -8.92
CA LEU A 4 -21.11 -0.49 -7.63
C LEU A 4 -20.09 0.22 -6.74
N VAL A 5 -18.85 -0.27 -6.71
CA VAL A 5 -17.77 0.35 -5.94
C VAL A 5 -17.39 1.71 -6.53
N ALA A 6 -17.29 1.82 -7.86
CA ALA A 6 -17.00 3.09 -8.52
C ALA A 6 -18.10 4.14 -8.26
N VAL A 7 -19.38 3.75 -8.32
CA VAL A 7 -20.49 4.65 -7.99
C VAL A 7 -20.46 5.02 -6.51
N PHE A 8 -20.20 4.07 -5.61
CA PHE A 8 -20.05 4.35 -4.18
C PHE A 8 -18.95 5.35 -3.92
N GLU A 9 -17.76 5.14 -4.49
CA GLU A 9 -16.63 6.06 -4.38
C GLU A 9 -17.03 7.46 -4.82
N GLN A 10 -17.56 7.63 -6.04
CA GLN A 10 -17.96 8.95 -6.53
C GLN A 10 -19.06 9.61 -5.68
N CYS A 11 -20.05 8.85 -5.20
CA CYS A 11 -21.15 9.39 -4.38
C CYS A 11 -20.74 9.74 -2.95
N THR A 12 -19.60 9.22 -2.46
CA THR A 12 -19.13 9.43 -1.08
C THR A 12 -18.00 10.46 -0.98
N ARG A 13 -17.53 11.00 -2.11
CA ARG A 13 -16.49 12.03 -2.09
C ARG A 13 -16.95 13.29 -1.33
N PRO A 14 -16.12 13.89 -0.46
CA PRO A 14 -16.49 15.05 0.35
C PRO A 14 -16.90 16.30 -0.45
N ASP A 15 -16.42 16.45 -1.69
CA ASP A 15 -16.77 17.56 -2.58
C ASP A 15 -18.20 17.44 -3.14
N ILE A 16 -18.72 16.22 -3.24
CA ILE A 16 -20.10 15.95 -3.69
C ILE A 16 -21.03 15.80 -2.50
N ASN A 17 -20.61 15.06 -1.47
CA ASN A 17 -21.40 14.80 -0.28
C ASN A 17 -20.70 15.29 0.99
N LYS A 18 -21.14 16.46 1.48
CA LYS A 18 -20.56 17.10 2.66
C LYS A 18 -20.83 16.36 3.97
N SER A 19 -21.84 15.50 4.03
CA SER A 19 -22.20 14.76 5.25
C SER A 19 -22.13 13.26 5.01
N SER A 20 -21.23 12.61 5.74
CA SER A 20 -21.06 11.16 5.69
C SER A 20 -22.15 10.38 6.42
N ILE A 21 -22.93 11.05 7.27
CA ILE A 21 -23.86 10.41 8.22
C ILE A 21 -24.89 9.54 7.50
N HIS A 22 -25.55 10.07 6.46
CA HIS A 22 -26.67 9.36 5.83
C HIS A 22 -26.27 8.06 5.15
N TRP A 23 -25.14 8.06 4.42
CA TRP A 23 -24.70 6.85 3.75
C TRP A 23 -24.02 5.89 4.73
N LEU A 24 -23.35 6.38 5.78
CA LEU A 24 -22.81 5.53 6.84
C LEU A 24 -23.90 4.79 7.60
N ILE A 25 -25.03 5.44 7.88
CA ILE A 25 -26.20 4.76 8.47
C ILE A 25 -26.64 3.60 7.58
N ARG A 26 -26.72 3.79 6.25
CA ARG A 26 -27.06 2.70 5.31
C ARG A 26 -26.01 1.60 5.30
N CYS A 27 -24.73 1.94 5.36
CA CYS A 27 -23.66 0.96 5.47
C CYS A 27 -23.77 0.14 6.77
N GLN A 28 -24.19 0.77 7.87
CA GLN A 28 -24.41 0.11 9.16
C GLN A 28 -25.65 -0.77 9.14
N GLU A 29 -26.77 -0.31 8.59
CA GLU A 29 -28.01 -1.09 8.46
C GLU A 29 -27.84 -2.36 7.60
N THR A 30 -26.91 -2.31 6.65
CA THR A 30 -26.62 -3.42 5.73
C THR A 30 -25.41 -4.27 6.14
N ASP A 31 -24.72 -3.88 7.21
CA ASP A 31 -23.48 -4.49 7.69
C ASP A 31 -22.40 -4.66 6.60
N VAL A 32 -22.41 -3.77 5.60
CA VAL A 32 -21.59 -3.92 4.38
C VAL A 32 -20.11 -3.79 4.66
N VAL A 33 -19.73 -2.98 5.67
CA VAL A 33 -18.33 -2.76 6.06
C VAL A 33 -17.75 -4.00 6.72
N LYS A 34 -18.48 -4.59 7.67
CA LYS A 34 -18.07 -5.84 8.32
C LYS A 34 -18.06 -7.00 7.33
N SER A 35 -19.10 -7.11 6.52
CA SER A 35 -19.20 -8.13 5.47
C SER A 35 -18.07 -8.02 4.44
N SER A 36 -17.60 -6.81 4.11
CA SER A 36 -16.48 -6.64 3.18
C SER A 36 -15.15 -7.09 3.80
N LEU A 37 -14.95 -6.86 5.10
CA LEU A 37 -13.79 -7.36 5.84
C LEU A 37 -13.81 -8.89 5.97
N GLU A 38 -14.97 -9.46 6.31
CA GLU A 38 -15.15 -10.93 6.36
C GLU A 38 -14.93 -11.55 4.99
N LEU A 39 -15.43 -10.93 3.91
CA LEU A 39 -15.16 -11.40 2.56
C LEU A 39 -13.66 -11.30 2.23
N PHE A 40 -13.00 -10.20 2.62
CA PHE A 40 -11.57 -9.98 2.36
C PHE A 40 -10.68 -11.10 2.92
N THR A 41 -11.00 -11.65 4.09
CA THR A 41 -10.21 -12.73 4.70
C THR A 41 -10.34 -14.07 3.97
N HIS A 42 -11.42 -14.27 3.20
CA HIS A 42 -11.72 -15.54 2.54
C HIS A 42 -11.50 -15.53 1.02
N ILE A 43 -11.42 -14.37 0.38
CA ILE A 43 -11.23 -14.30 -1.07
C ILE A 43 -9.80 -14.65 -1.50
N ASP A 44 -9.68 -15.08 -2.75
CA ASP A 44 -8.40 -15.20 -3.42
C ASP A 44 -7.87 -13.82 -3.82
N LEU A 45 -6.97 -13.28 -2.99
CA LEU A 45 -6.31 -12.00 -3.20
C LEU A 45 -5.34 -12.01 -4.38
N VAL A 46 -4.86 -13.18 -4.82
CA VAL A 46 -3.83 -13.32 -5.86
C VAL A 46 -4.44 -13.73 -7.20
N GLY A 47 -5.58 -14.42 -7.17
CA GLY A 47 -6.28 -14.95 -8.35
C GLY A 47 -5.73 -16.31 -8.83
N LEU A 48 -4.90 -16.99 -8.03
CA LEU A 48 -4.28 -18.26 -8.42
C LEU A 48 -5.27 -19.44 -8.45
N SER A 49 -6.44 -19.30 -7.82
CA SER A 49 -7.52 -20.30 -7.85
C SER A 49 -8.09 -20.49 -9.25
N ASP A 50 -8.01 -19.46 -10.11
CA ASP A 50 -8.36 -19.53 -11.53
C ASP A 50 -7.34 -18.76 -12.37
N LEU A 51 -6.22 -19.44 -12.67
CA LEU A 51 -5.14 -18.88 -13.50
C LEU A 51 -5.61 -18.45 -14.89
N SER A 52 -6.63 -19.10 -15.44
CA SER A 52 -7.15 -18.75 -16.77
C SER A 52 -7.86 -17.40 -16.75
N LEU A 53 -8.69 -17.19 -15.72
CA LEU A 53 -9.34 -15.92 -15.46
C LEU A 53 -8.33 -14.83 -15.11
N LEU A 54 -7.36 -15.13 -14.24
CA LEU A 54 -6.31 -14.19 -13.86
C LEU A 54 -5.51 -13.71 -15.08
N ARG A 55 -5.09 -14.62 -15.97
CA ARG A 55 -4.35 -14.25 -17.19
C ARG A 55 -5.18 -13.45 -18.18
N SER A 56 -6.46 -13.80 -18.36
CA SER A 56 -7.35 -13.07 -19.27
C SER A 56 -7.66 -11.65 -18.79
N ARG A 57 -7.85 -11.47 -17.47
CA ARG A 57 -8.19 -10.18 -16.86
C ARG A 57 -6.99 -9.36 -16.40
N LYS A 58 -5.83 -10.00 -16.24
CA LYS A 58 -4.60 -9.45 -15.64
C LYS A 58 -4.77 -8.99 -14.19
N GLN A 59 -5.83 -9.44 -13.52
CA GLN A 59 -6.14 -9.12 -12.13
C GLN A 59 -7.12 -10.14 -11.52
N PRO A 60 -7.13 -10.32 -10.19
CA PRO A 60 -8.11 -11.14 -9.49
C PRO A 60 -9.53 -10.61 -9.65
N LEU A 61 -10.53 -11.49 -9.50
CA LEU A 61 -11.92 -11.14 -9.74
C LEU A 61 -12.50 -10.15 -8.73
N TYR A 62 -12.22 -10.33 -7.43
CA TYR A 62 -12.87 -9.57 -6.36
C TYR A 62 -11.92 -8.61 -5.63
N ALA A 63 -10.65 -8.99 -5.46
CA ALA A 63 -9.69 -8.26 -4.63
C ALA A 63 -9.56 -6.76 -4.98
N PRO A 64 -9.41 -6.36 -6.27
CA PRO A 64 -9.27 -4.95 -6.62
C PRO A 64 -10.50 -4.12 -6.22
N HIS A 65 -11.69 -4.69 -6.31
CA HIS A 65 -12.94 -3.98 -6.02
C HIS A 65 -13.19 -3.85 -4.51
N ILE A 66 -12.86 -4.87 -3.72
CA ILE A 66 -12.95 -4.78 -2.26
C ILE A 66 -11.94 -3.76 -1.73
N LEU A 67 -10.71 -3.78 -2.25
CA LEU A 67 -9.69 -2.80 -1.87
C LEU A 67 -10.08 -1.38 -2.26
N ALA A 68 -10.64 -1.16 -3.46
CA ALA A 68 -11.15 0.15 -3.85
C ALA A 68 -12.28 0.64 -2.93
N PHE A 69 -13.18 -0.25 -2.49
CA PHE A 69 -14.19 0.08 -1.49
C PHE A 69 -13.57 0.47 -0.14
N HIS A 70 -12.57 -0.29 0.32
CA HIS A 70 -11.85 0.02 1.56
C HIS A 70 -11.06 1.34 1.48
N VAL A 71 -10.46 1.66 0.32
CA VAL A 71 -9.83 2.97 0.06
C VAL A 71 -10.85 4.10 0.17
N ALA A 72 -12.03 3.94 -0.44
CA ALA A 72 -13.09 4.95 -0.35
C ALA A 72 -13.54 5.19 1.11
N LEU A 73 -13.65 4.13 1.92
CA LEU A 73 -13.94 4.25 3.36
C LEU A 73 -12.81 4.96 4.11
N ALA A 74 -11.56 4.58 3.89
CA ALA A 74 -10.41 5.18 4.55
C ALA A 74 -10.21 6.67 4.19
N GLY A 75 -10.69 7.09 3.01
CA GLY A 75 -10.64 8.47 2.55
C GLY A 75 -11.62 9.44 3.26
N VAL A 76 -12.55 8.93 4.07
CA VAL A 76 -13.53 9.75 4.81
C VAL A 76 -13.37 9.51 6.31
N SER A 77 -13.04 10.54 7.10
CA SER A 77 -12.66 10.40 8.52
C SER A 77 -13.65 9.59 9.37
N SER A 78 -14.94 9.92 9.35
CA SER A 78 -15.95 9.18 10.12
C SER A 78 -16.15 7.74 9.63
N ALA A 79 -15.89 7.47 8.35
CA ALA A 79 -15.99 6.14 7.79
C ALA A 79 -14.76 5.29 8.15
N ALA A 80 -13.58 5.92 8.16
CA ALA A 80 -12.35 5.32 8.65
C ALA A 80 -12.42 4.94 10.14
N GLU A 81 -13.03 5.78 10.98
CA GLU A 81 -13.33 5.45 12.38
C GLU A 81 -14.20 4.19 12.51
N ARG A 82 -15.27 4.13 11.70
CA ARG A 82 -16.13 2.95 11.68
C ARG A 82 -15.36 1.73 11.18
N PHE A 83 -14.58 1.88 10.11
CA PHE A 83 -13.81 0.81 9.51
C PHE A 83 -12.74 0.24 10.46
N ALA A 84 -12.12 1.10 11.26
CA ALA A 84 -11.26 0.69 12.37
C ALA A 84 -12.04 -0.14 13.40
N SER A 85 -13.21 0.34 13.81
CA SER A 85 -14.07 -0.32 14.80
C SER A 85 -14.58 -1.69 14.35
N GLU A 86 -14.73 -1.92 13.03
CA GLU A 86 -15.11 -3.22 12.46
C GLU A 86 -13.94 -4.22 12.33
N GLY A 87 -12.72 -3.82 12.70
CA GLY A 87 -11.58 -4.73 12.79
C GLY A 87 -10.76 -4.86 11.51
N VAL A 88 -10.54 -3.76 10.77
CA VAL A 88 -9.69 -3.76 9.56
C VAL A 88 -8.31 -4.39 9.79
N LEU A 89 -7.64 -4.07 10.90
CA LEU A 89 -6.31 -4.60 11.21
C LEU A 89 -6.34 -6.12 11.44
N ALA A 90 -7.40 -6.64 12.07
CA ALA A 90 -7.57 -8.07 12.26
C ALA A 90 -7.77 -8.79 10.93
N ALA A 91 -8.65 -8.27 10.06
CA ALA A 91 -8.87 -8.83 8.72
C ALA A 91 -7.61 -8.76 7.85
N TYR A 92 -6.88 -7.65 7.91
CA TYR A 92 -5.64 -7.47 7.17
C TYR A 92 -4.50 -8.31 7.74
N SER A 93 -4.52 -8.66 9.02
CA SER A 93 -3.54 -9.59 9.61
C SER A 93 -3.87 -11.05 9.33
N SER A 94 -5.12 -11.38 8.95
CA SER A 94 -5.61 -12.75 8.78
C SER A 94 -6.28 -12.97 7.42
N ASN A 95 -5.48 -13.01 6.35
CA ASN A 95 -5.94 -13.30 4.99
C ASN A 95 -4.97 -14.25 4.27
N SER A 96 -5.29 -14.58 3.02
CA SER A 96 -4.55 -15.57 2.22
C SER A 96 -3.10 -15.21 1.92
N ILE A 97 -2.69 -13.94 2.02
CA ILE A 97 -1.31 -13.49 1.77
C ILE A 97 -0.54 -13.11 3.03
N SER A 98 -1.17 -13.10 4.21
CA SER A 98 -0.53 -12.70 5.47
C SER A 98 0.77 -13.44 5.77
N SER A 99 0.79 -14.77 5.59
CA SER A 99 1.98 -15.58 5.85
C SER A 99 3.15 -15.25 4.92
N ALA A 100 2.85 -14.96 3.65
CA ALA A 100 3.86 -14.55 2.67
C ALA A 100 4.41 -13.16 2.98
N ILE A 101 3.55 -12.20 3.40
CA ILE A 101 4.00 -10.88 3.84
C ILE A 101 4.91 -11.01 5.07
N SER A 102 4.50 -11.79 6.07
CA SER A 102 5.30 -11.99 7.29
C SER A 102 6.67 -12.59 7.04
N ALA A 103 6.84 -13.35 5.95
CA ALA A 103 8.11 -13.94 5.55
C ALA A 103 8.90 -13.10 4.52
N GLY A 104 8.41 -11.91 4.14
CA GLY A 104 9.07 -11.06 3.14
C GLY A 104 9.03 -11.61 1.71
N LEU A 105 8.00 -12.39 1.36
CA LEU A 105 7.87 -13.14 0.11
C LEU A 105 6.88 -12.52 -0.88
N ILE A 106 6.50 -11.24 -0.72
CA ILE A 106 5.60 -10.57 -1.66
C ILE A 106 6.42 -9.91 -2.75
N ASP A 107 6.55 -10.58 -3.89
CA ASP A 107 7.32 -10.06 -5.02
C ASP A 107 6.49 -9.14 -5.93
N VAL A 108 7.19 -8.19 -6.57
CA VAL A 108 6.60 -7.20 -7.49
C VAL A 108 6.00 -7.84 -8.75
N ALA A 109 6.49 -9.03 -9.12
CA ALA A 109 6.07 -9.79 -10.28
C ALA A 109 5.84 -11.26 -9.91
N LEU A 110 4.98 -11.94 -10.66
CA LEU A 110 4.71 -13.37 -10.50
C LEU A 110 5.04 -14.12 -11.79
N PRO A 111 5.65 -15.31 -11.72
CA PRO A 111 5.87 -16.17 -12.89
C PRO A 111 4.58 -16.50 -13.65
N GLU A 112 3.46 -16.63 -12.94
CA GLU A 112 2.16 -16.99 -13.49
C GLU A 112 1.53 -15.88 -14.33
N LEU A 113 1.94 -14.63 -14.10
CA LEU A 113 1.44 -13.43 -14.75
C LEU A 113 2.60 -12.54 -15.26
N PRO A 114 3.36 -13.01 -16.27
CA PRO A 114 4.54 -12.31 -16.77
C PRO A 114 4.17 -10.99 -17.44
N GLY A 115 4.98 -9.95 -17.20
CA GLY A 115 4.77 -8.62 -17.78
C GLY A 115 3.64 -7.81 -17.11
N GLU A 116 3.13 -8.29 -15.97
CA GLU A 116 2.18 -7.60 -15.12
C GLU A 116 2.70 -7.56 -13.68
N ARG A 117 2.23 -6.56 -12.92
CA ARG A 117 2.52 -6.46 -11.49
C ARG A 117 1.75 -7.54 -10.72
N SER A 118 2.42 -8.17 -9.77
CA SER A 118 1.85 -9.13 -8.83
C SER A 118 0.59 -8.59 -8.14
N PRO A 119 -0.55 -9.29 -8.22
CA PRO A 119 -1.75 -8.90 -7.49
C PRO A 119 -1.56 -8.93 -5.97
N ALA A 120 -0.74 -9.86 -5.46
CA ALA A 120 -0.41 -9.92 -4.04
C ALA A 120 0.30 -8.64 -3.57
N HIS A 121 1.25 -8.14 -4.37
CA HIS A 121 1.94 -6.88 -4.10
C HIS A 121 1.00 -5.68 -4.16
N ARG A 122 0.08 -5.62 -5.14
CA ARG A 122 -0.93 -4.56 -5.20
C ARG A 122 -1.83 -4.57 -3.97
N ALA A 123 -2.27 -5.75 -3.54
CA ALA A 123 -3.10 -5.92 -2.36
C ALA A 123 -2.35 -5.47 -1.10
N TYR A 124 -1.10 -5.90 -0.92
CA TYR A 124 -0.25 -5.48 0.19
C TYR A 124 -0.07 -3.95 0.25
N CYS A 125 0.32 -3.31 -0.86
CA CYS A 125 0.47 -1.85 -0.91
C CYS A 125 -0.85 -1.14 -0.60
N SER A 126 -1.97 -1.65 -1.12
CA SER A 126 -3.29 -1.10 -0.81
C SER A 126 -3.64 -1.24 0.68
N MET A 127 -3.32 -2.39 1.29
CA MET A 127 -3.52 -2.60 2.73
C MET A 127 -2.74 -1.58 3.56
N LEU A 128 -1.46 -1.34 3.22
CA LEU A 128 -0.64 -0.32 3.88
C LEU A 128 -1.23 1.09 3.72
N ALA A 129 -1.62 1.47 2.50
CA ALA A 129 -2.23 2.77 2.19
C ALA A 129 -3.50 3.00 3.01
N ILE A 130 -4.37 1.99 3.05
CA ILE A 130 -5.64 2.01 3.76
C ILE A 130 -5.41 2.15 5.27
N VAL A 131 -4.51 1.35 5.86
CA VAL A 131 -4.18 1.45 7.28
C VAL A 131 -3.60 2.83 7.61
N SER A 132 -2.74 3.36 6.74
CA SER A 132 -2.18 4.72 6.90
C SER A 132 -3.27 5.79 6.90
N GLY A 133 -4.24 5.69 5.97
CA GLY A 133 -5.39 6.59 5.90
C GLY A 133 -6.29 6.50 7.13
N VAL A 134 -6.54 5.28 7.62
CA VAL A 134 -7.31 5.06 8.86
C VAL A 134 -6.61 5.68 10.06
N LEU A 135 -5.29 5.47 10.21
CA LEU A 135 -4.51 6.11 11.26
C LEU A 135 -4.59 7.63 11.17
N SER A 136 -4.40 8.22 9.99
CA SER A 136 -4.48 9.66 9.79
C SER A 136 -5.87 10.22 10.15
N ALA A 137 -6.93 9.48 9.86
CA ALA A 137 -8.31 9.87 10.17
C ALA A 137 -8.63 9.82 11.67
N LEU A 138 -8.13 8.81 12.38
CA LEU A 138 -8.38 8.59 13.81
C LEU A 138 -7.69 9.63 14.70
N GLY A 139 -6.58 10.20 14.25
CA GLY A 139 -5.82 11.20 15.00
C GLY A 139 -5.23 10.68 16.31
N ARG A 140 -4.77 11.60 17.16
CA ARG A 140 -4.08 11.31 18.43
C ARG A 140 -4.98 10.75 19.55
N GLN A 141 -6.29 10.65 19.34
CA GLN A 141 -7.23 10.28 20.42
C GLN A 141 -7.45 8.77 20.56
N ASN A 142 -6.95 7.97 19.62
CA ASN A 142 -7.27 6.54 19.51
C ASN A 142 -6.07 5.62 19.78
N HIS A 143 -5.52 5.71 21.00
CA HIS A 143 -4.32 4.95 21.41
C HIS A 143 -4.44 3.42 21.31
N PHE A 144 -5.65 2.87 21.41
CA PHE A 144 -5.87 1.44 21.24
C PHE A 144 -5.48 0.98 19.82
N PHE A 145 -5.84 1.78 18.83
CA PHE A 145 -5.54 1.47 17.45
C PHE A 145 -4.03 1.61 17.14
N ASP A 146 -3.30 2.48 17.84
CA ASP A 146 -1.84 2.60 17.71
C ASP A 146 -1.10 1.31 18.14
N ALA A 147 -1.59 0.63 19.19
CA ALA A 147 -1.02 -0.63 19.65
C ALA A 147 -1.30 -1.77 18.65
N GLU A 148 -2.52 -1.86 18.12
CA GLU A 148 -2.85 -2.83 17.08
C GLU A 148 -2.06 -2.58 15.79
N ALA A 149 -1.92 -1.31 15.38
CA ALA A 149 -1.11 -0.92 14.22
C ALA A 149 0.37 -1.29 14.42
N SER A 150 0.89 -1.16 15.64
CA SER A 150 2.24 -1.61 15.98
C SER A 150 2.39 -3.13 15.88
N GLY A 151 1.35 -3.89 16.27
CA GLY A 151 1.30 -5.34 16.07
C GLY A 151 1.30 -5.72 14.59
N PHE A 152 0.50 -5.02 13.78
CA PHE A 152 0.46 -5.19 12.32
C PHE A 152 1.82 -4.92 11.66
N VAL A 153 2.50 -3.82 12.03
CA VAL A 153 3.85 -3.52 11.53
C VAL A 153 4.85 -4.59 11.94
N GLN A 154 4.79 -5.07 13.18
CA GLN A 154 5.67 -6.15 13.64
C GLN A 154 5.41 -7.47 12.90
N LEU A 155 4.15 -7.79 12.62
CA LEU A 155 3.77 -8.99 11.88
C LEU A 155 4.34 -9.00 10.46
N TYR A 156 4.44 -7.83 9.82
CA TYR A 156 4.92 -7.65 8.46
C TYR A 156 6.34 -7.07 8.38
N GLY A 157 7.09 -7.19 9.47
CA GLY A 157 8.41 -6.60 9.63
C GLY A 157 9.41 -7.00 8.54
N ASP A 158 9.39 -8.25 8.09
CA ASP A 158 10.33 -8.75 7.07
C ASP A 158 10.10 -8.08 5.71
N GLN A 159 8.85 -8.00 5.25
CA GLN A 159 8.50 -7.30 4.01
C GLN A 159 8.81 -5.80 4.09
N ILE A 160 8.42 -5.17 5.21
CA ILE A 160 8.70 -3.74 5.47
C ILE A 160 10.19 -3.46 5.43
N THR A 161 10.99 -4.29 6.10
CA THR A 161 12.45 -4.15 6.16
C THR A 161 13.06 -4.34 4.78
N ARG A 162 12.58 -5.31 4.00
CA ARG A 162 13.03 -5.55 2.62
C ARG A 162 12.82 -4.30 1.76
N ALA A 163 11.63 -3.70 1.78
CA ALA A 163 11.34 -2.48 1.03
C ALA A 163 12.27 -1.31 1.42
N LEU A 164 12.48 -1.09 2.71
CA LEU A 164 13.31 0.00 3.22
C LEU A 164 14.83 -0.25 3.08
N SER A 165 15.24 -1.44 2.66
CA SER A 165 16.65 -1.82 2.54
C SER A 165 17.21 -1.60 1.13
N TRP A 166 16.42 -1.02 0.22
CA TRP A 166 16.87 -0.68 -1.13
C TRP A 166 18.14 0.18 -1.11
N THR A 167 19.08 -0.14 -1.99
CA THR A 167 20.32 0.63 -2.19
C THR A 167 20.61 0.89 -3.65
N ILE A 168 21.48 1.86 -3.94
CA ILE A 168 21.92 2.22 -5.29
C ILE A 168 22.66 1.11 -6.05
N GLY A 169 22.99 -0.01 -5.40
CA GLY A 169 23.50 -1.20 -6.07
C GLY A 169 22.42 -2.09 -6.70
N GLU A 170 21.16 -1.80 -6.45
CA GLU A 170 20.01 -2.65 -6.82
C GLU A 170 19.10 -1.93 -7.81
N SER A 171 18.46 -2.69 -8.68
CA SER A 171 17.46 -2.13 -9.58
C SER A 171 16.27 -1.57 -8.79
N ILE A 172 15.65 -0.55 -9.35
CA ILE A 172 14.46 0.09 -8.79
C ILE A 172 13.32 -0.02 -9.79
N THR A 173 12.13 -0.31 -9.29
CA THR A 173 10.92 -0.45 -10.10
C THR A 173 9.83 0.47 -9.57
N PHE A 174 8.86 0.86 -10.42
CA PHE A 174 7.71 1.64 -9.94
C PHE A 174 6.93 0.94 -8.82
N PRO A 175 6.67 -0.39 -8.88
CA PRO A 175 6.06 -1.10 -7.76
C PRO A 175 6.86 -1.03 -6.46
N LEU A 176 8.19 -1.14 -6.51
CA LEU A 176 9.04 -1.03 -5.32
C LEU A 176 9.01 0.39 -4.74
N LEU A 177 9.03 1.42 -5.59
CA LEU A 177 8.90 2.81 -5.15
C LEU A 177 7.56 3.06 -4.46
N GLU A 178 6.47 2.52 -5.01
CA GLU A 178 5.16 2.59 -4.36
C GLU A 178 5.17 1.86 -3.00
N GLU A 179 5.78 0.68 -2.92
CA GLU A 179 5.90 -0.05 -1.65
C GLU A 179 6.67 0.78 -0.60
N ILE A 180 7.81 1.35 -0.98
CA ILE A 180 8.60 2.25 -0.12
C ILE A 180 7.76 3.44 0.33
N GLU A 181 7.03 4.09 -0.58
CA GLU A 181 6.15 5.21 -0.27
C GLU A 181 5.06 4.80 0.73
N GLN A 182 4.37 3.68 0.51
CA GLN A 182 3.32 3.22 1.42
C GLN A 182 3.86 2.85 2.80
N VAL A 183 5.04 2.23 2.88
CA VAL A 183 5.70 1.94 4.15
C VAL A 183 6.05 3.24 4.87
N VAL A 184 6.68 4.21 4.19
CA VAL A 184 7.04 5.51 4.80
C VAL A 184 5.79 6.26 5.27
N ASN A 185 4.71 6.26 4.49
CA ASN A 185 3.44 6.88 4.85
C ASN A 185 2.81 6.23 6.09
N LEU A 186 2.89 4.90 6.21
CA LEU A 186 2.41 4.19 7.40
C LEU A 186 3.15 4.64 8.66
N PHE A 187 4.47 4.67 8.61
CA PHE A 187 5.28 5.12 9.75
C PHE A 187 5.09 6.60 10.06
N TYR A 188 4.90 7.44 9.03
CA TYR A 188 4.54 8.84 9.22
C TYR A 188 3.20 8.96 9.97
N SER A 189 2.16 8.23 9.55
CA SER A 189 0.85 8.24 10.22
C SER A 189 0.94 7.77 11.67
N ILE A 190 1.72 6.71 11.97
CA ILE A 190 1.96 6.26 13.36
C ILE A 190 2.66 7.37 14.16
N ALA A 191 3.75 7.94 13.61
CA ALA A 191 4.53 8.97 14.31
C ALA A 191 3.73 10.26 14.57
N ALA A 192 2.93 10.70 13.60
CA ALA A 192 2.12 11.92 13.71
C ALA A 192 1.03 11.81 14.80
N ASN A 193 0.52 10.59 15.00
CA ASN A 193 -0.53 10.27 15.97
C ASN A 193 -0.01 9.84 17.35
N THR A 194 1.28 9.51 17.46
CA THR A 194 1.88 9.14 18.74
C THR A 194 1.91 10.34 19.71
N PRO A 195 1.38 10.23 20.94
CA PRO A 195 1.42 11.30 21.94
C PRO A 195 2.85 11.60 22.43
N SER A 196 3.05 12.75 23.08
CA SER A 196 4.36 13.16 23.57
C SER A 196 4.97 12.17 24.58
N ALA A 197 6.30 12.13 24.66
CA ALA A 197 7.18 11.10 25.23
C ALA A 197 6.84 10.50 26.62
N HIS A 198 5.95 11.10 27.41
CA HIS A 198 5.63 10.61 28.75
C HIS A 198 4.66 9.42 28.78
N ASN A 199 3.92 9.12 27.71
CA ASN A 199 2.88 8.05 27.68
C ASN A 199 2.91 7.20 26.38
N ILE A 200 4.06 7.07 25.73
CA ILE A 200 4.15 6.29 24.49
C ILE A 200 4.12 4.79 24.83
N ASP A 201 3.27 4.05 24.12
CA ASP A 201 3.26 2.59 24.18
C ASP A 201 4.66 2.02 23.81
N PRO A 202 5.23 1.11 24.62
CA PRO A 202 6.57 0.56 24.35
C PRO A 202 6.71 -0.12 22.99
N GLY A 203 5.62 -0.73 22.48
CA GLY A 203 5.56 -1.34 21.15
C GLY A 203 5.69 -0.29 20.05
N VAL A 204 4.89 0.78 20.13
CA VAL A 204 4.97 1.93 19.21
C VAL A 204 6.38 2.53 19.20
N SER A 205 6.96 2.77 20.39
CA SER A 205 8.32 3.33 20.53
C SER A 205 9.39 2.45 19.88
N LYS A 206 9.31 1.13 20.08
CA LYS A 206 10.23 0.17 19.46
C LYS A 206 10.12 0.18 17.94
N VAL A 207 8.90 0.18 17.42
CA VAL A 207 8.60 0.20 15.98
C VAL A 207 9.16 1.46 15.32
N LEU A 208 8.89 2.65 15.90
CA LEU A 208 9.41 3.93 15.39
C LEU A 208 10.94 4.00 15.43
N ARG A 209 11.57 3.45 16.46
CA ARG A 209 13.04 3.42 16.58
C ARG A 209 13.68 2.55 15.49
N VAL A 210 13.13 1.37 15.23
CA VAL A 210 13.64 0.49 14.16
C VAL A 210 13.49 1.17 12.80
N PHE A 211 12.33 1.75 12.53
CA PHE A 211 12.10 2.51 11.31
C PHE A 211 13.08 3.67 11.14
N SER A 212 13.37 4.43 12.19
CA SER A 212 14.29 5.57 12.11
C SER A 212 15.66 5.18 11.56
N ASN A 213 16.17 4.00 11.92
CA ASN A 213 17.45 3.51 11.40
C ASN A 213 17.37 3.21 9.89
N HIS A 214 16.32 2.53 9.44
CA HIS A 214 16.12 2.21 8.03
C HIS A 214 15.83 3.46 7.19
N ALA A 215 15.02 4.38 7.72
CA ALA A 215 14.66 5.63 7.06
C ALA A 215 15.88 6.53 6.82
N LEU A 216 16.82 6.61 7.77
CA LEU A 216 18.07 7.35 7.58
C LEU A 216 18.93 6.75 6.47
N SER A 217 19.04 5.42 6.42
CA SER A 217 19.75 4.73 5.34
C SER A 217 19.09 4.98 3.99
N LEU A 218 17.77 4.81 3.91
CA LEU A 218 17.01 5.07 2.68
C LEU A 218 17.17 6.52 2.22
N LEU A 219 17.09 7.49 3.13
CA LEU A 219 17.25 8.91 2.80
C LEU A 219 18.64 9.21 2.20
N GLN A 220 19.68 8.55 2.72
CA GLN A 220 21.02 8.65 2.14
C GLN A 220 21.05 8.11 0.71
N GLN A 221 20.40 6.96 0.46
CA GLN A 221 20.34 6.37 -0.89
C GLN A 221 19.55 7.26 -1.85
N VAL A 222 18.38 7.75 -1.43
CA VAL A 222 17.55 8.66 -2.24
C VAL A 222 18.30 9.95 -2.55
N ASN A 223 19.02 10.54 -1.59
CA ASN A 223 19.81 11.75 -1.83
C ASN A 223 20.90 11.51 -2.87
N TYR A 224 21.63 10.39 -2.79
CA TYR A 224 22.59 10.05 -3.83
C TYR A 224 21.91 9.87 -5.19
N ALA A 225 20.80 9.14 -5.25
CA ALA A 225 20.09 8.87 -6.51
C ALA A 225 19.64 10.16 -7.21
N LEU A 226 19.12 11.13 -6.44
CA LEU A 226 18.71 12.44 -6.93
C LEU A 226 19.88 13.32 -7.38
N THR A 227 21.07 13.14 -6.81
CA THR A 227 22.28 13.87 -7.21
C THR A 227 23.04 13.22 -8.38
N HIS A 228 22.68 11.99 -8.75
CA HIS A 228 23.30 11.22 -9.84
C HIS A 228 22.23 10.68 -10.82
N PRO A 229 21.52 11.57 -11.55
CA PRO A 229 20.36 11.19 -12.36
C PRO A 229 20.66 10.15 -13.44
N ASN A 230 21.86 10.18 -14.03
CA ASN A 230 22.27 9.18 -15.03
C ASN A 230 22.43 7.78 -14.42
N HIS A 231 22.94 7.70 -13.19
CA HIS A 231 23.05 6.44 -12.48
C HIS A 231 21.65 5.95 -12.09
N LEU A 232 20.80 6.83 -11.54
CA LEU A 232 19.40 6.49 -11.23
C LEU A 232 18.64 5.98 -12.46
N ALA A 233 18.77 6.65 -13.61
CA ALA A 233 18.14 6.21 -14.86
C ALA A 233 18.58 4.80 -15.27
N SER A 234 19.83 4.40 -14.99
CA SER A 234 20.33 3.06 -15.29
C SER A 234 19.83 1.97 -14.33
N LEU A 235 19.33 2.34 -13.15
CA LEU A 235 18.78 1.41 -12.16
C LEU A 235 17.32 1.04 -12.44
N PHE A 236 16.61 1.83 -13.25
CA PHE A 236 15.19 1.61 -13.50
C PHE A 236 14.94 0.35 -14.33
N GLU A 237 14.08 -0.54 -13.81
CA GLU A 237 13.63 -1.74 -14.51
C GLU A 237 12.10 -1.75 -14.68
N PRO A 238 11.59 -2.00 -15.91
CA PRO A 238 10.16 -2.05 -16.16
C PRO A 238 9.59 -3.41 -15.73
N VAL A 239 8.53 -3.37 -14.92
CA VAL A 239 7.77 -4.56 -14.49
C VAL A 239 6.64 -4.84 -15.48
N THR A 240 5.89 -3.80 -15.87
CA THR A 240 4.74 -3.97 -16.75
C THR A 240 5.09 -3.80 -18.23
N ALA A 241 4.29 -4.40 -19.10
CA ALA A 241 4.42 -4.19 -20.54
C ALA A 241 4.24 -2.71 -20.94
N GLY A 242 3.42 -1.96 -20.20
CA GLY A 242 3.20 -0.52 -20.39
C GLY A 242 4.45 0.29 -20.06
N GLU A 243 5.08 0.04 -18.90
CA GLU A 243 6.34 0.68 -18.50
C GLU A 243 7.46 0.40 -19.52
N ARG A 244 7.56 -0.84 -19.99
CA ARG A 244 8.56 -1.24 -20.98
C ARG A 244 8.39 -0.46 -22.29
N ALA A 245 7.15 -0.33 -22.76
CA ALA A 245 6.84 0.44 -23.96
C ALA A 245 7.06 1.95 -23.79
N GLN A 246 7.01 2.49 -22.57
CA GLN A 246 7.33 3.89 -22.29
C GLN A 246 8.85 4.11 -22.30
N MET A 247 9.62 3.23 -21.67
CA MET A 247 11.08 3.31 -21.65
C MET A 247 11.70 3.16 -23.06
N GLU A 248 11.10 2.36 -23.93
CA GLU A 248 11.54 2.23 -25.33
C GLU A 248 11.24 3.46 -26.19
N LYS A 249 10.27 4.30 -25.79
CA LYS A 249 9.88 5.52 -26.51
C LYS A 249 10.71 6.73 -26.13
N GLU A 250 11.35 6.74 -24.95
CA GLU A 250 12.28 7.81 -24.59
C GLU A 250 13.53 7.74 -25.47
N PRO A 251 13.83 8.77 -26.27
CA PRO A 251 15.08 8.83 -26.98
C PRO A 251 16.20 8.84 -25.95
N ARG A 252 17.09 7.84 -25.99
CA ARG A 252 18.38 7.91 -25.30
C ARG A 252 19.14 9.09 -25.90
N GLU A 253 19.07 10.27 -25.30
CA GLU A 253 19.98 11.36 -25.63
C GLU A 253 21.39 10.84 -25.44
N SER A 254 22.03 10.50 -26.55
CA SER A 254 23.39 9.98 -26.56
C SER A 254 24.32 11.17 -26.35
N PRO A 255 25.13 11.21 -25.27
CA PRO A 255 26.13 12.26 -25.11
C PRO A 255 27.28 11.96 -26.09
N GLY A 256 27.15 12.44 -27.34
CA GLY A 256 28.18 12.14 -28.34
C GLY A 256 27.95 12.58 -29.78
N SER A 257 27.02 13.49 -30.07
CA SER A 257 26.91 14.10 -31.41
C SER A 257 27.10 15.62 -31.37
N SER A 258 28.15 16.08 -30.69
CA SER A 258 28.67 17.42 -30.93
C SER A 258 29.53 17.42 -32.20
N VAL A 259 28.85 17.71 -33.32
CA VAL A 259 29.28 18.57 -34.43
C VAL A 259 30.74 18.43 -34.89
N SER A 260 30.94 17.66 -35.96
CA SER A 260 32.00 17.90 -36.93
C SER A 260 31.77 19.25 -37.63
N SER A 261 32.73 20.17 -37.52
CA SER A 261 32.93 21.31 -38.41
C SER A 261 34.36 21.27 -38.95
#